data_AF-A0A937A717-F1
#
_entry.id   AF-A0A937A717-F1
#
_cell.length_a   1.000
_cell.length_b   1.000
_cell.length_c   1.000
_cell.angle_alpha   90.00
_cell.angle_beta   90.00
_cell.angle_gamma   90.00
#
_symmetry.space_group_name_H-M   'P 1'
#
loop_
_entity.id
_entity.type
_entity.pdbx_description
1 polymer ?
#
loop_
_entity_poly.entity_id
_entity_poly.type
_entity_poly.pdbx_seq_one_letter_code
_entity_poly.pdbx_strand_id
1 'polypeptide(L)'
;MRKTYCYNCTKEITSDNHSLEHIIPNACGGRLTSRDLLCKECNSTFGKKWDAALAKSTNAFANLLMITRDRGEPQSEIGIGVRTEERFNLPPGKPPVLSWPTIKEDLKKGEIEIHANSEKELRKVLESYKRKYPEIDVEKGVAAAVHQKEYFNQALNLKIHIGGPEAMKAIVKIAVNFYIYAQGKREVVKHLLPYLNGEEELDIVWMYHPEERVYKAEENEVPHVLKIIGDPKEGVLYAYVELLDAYSFMVLLNEDYTGEVIDIDYVFDVISQKTKKNVTELSLTKKEIKRIVTEKPFNQNQAKSRVFRIRQISNRLHDQRELDRIIRKAVKVFENEPSGEPISEKVKNEFFEQVSLDFAKLMLHKQNSAELIKEISKKKDGNSTS
;
A
#
# COMPACT_ATOMS: atom_id res chain seq x y z
N MET A 1 31.98 2.72 25.71
CA MET A 1 30.83 2.56 24.78
C MET A 1 30.27 1.16 24.95
N ARG A 2 28.95 0.99 25.05
CA ARG A 2 28.32 -0.33 25.06
C ARG A 2 28.47 -0.92 23.66
N LYS A 3 29.02 -2.14 23.55
CA LYS A 3 29.07 -2.86 22.28
C LYS A 3 27.67 -3.35 21.90
N THR A 4 27.30 -3.15 20.65
CA THR A 4 26.05 -3.66 20.08
C THR A 4 26.38 -4.79 19.10
N TYR A 5 25.57 -5.84 19.08
CA TYR A 5 25.79 -7.00 18.21
C TYR A 5 24.56 -7.25 17.36
N CYS A 6 24.78 -7.60 16.08
CA CYS A 6 23.72 -8.01 15.17
C CYS A 6 22.99 -9.21 15.73
N TYR A 7 21.66 -9.13 15.92
CA TYR A 7 20.94 -10.26 16.51
C TYR A 7 20.94 -11.49 15.61
N ASN A 8 21.11 -11.33 14.29
CA ASN A 8 21.12 -12.45 13.35
C ASN A 8 22.49 -13.17 13.36
N CYS A 9 23.56 -12.45 13.00
CA CYS A 9 24.88 -13.05 12.75
C CYS A 9 25.91 -12.82 13.86
N THR A 10 25.52 -12.21 14.98
CA THR A 10 26.35 -11.92 16.17
C THR A 10 27.62 -11.09 15.93
N LYS A 11 27.86 -10.59 14.70
CA LYS A 11 28.91 -9.62 14.40
C LYS A 11 28.66 -8.33 15.19
N GLU A 12 29.73 -7.73 15.73
CA GLU A 12 29.68 -6.40 16.36
C GLU A 12 29.22 -5.36 15.34
N ILE A 13 28.27 -4.50 15.73
CA ILE A 13 27.80 -3.38 14.93
C ILE A 13 28.73 -2.19 15.21
N THR A 14 29.46 -1.79 14.18
CA THR A 14 30.43 -0.68 14.18
C THR A 14 30.00 0.42 13.22
N SER A 15 30.73 1.54 13.20
CA SER A 15 30.54 2.61 12.21
C SER A 15 30.55 2.12 10.77
N ASP A 16 31.29 1.04 10.47
CA ASP A 16 31.54 0.62 9.09
C ASP A 16 30.46 -0.34 8.56
N ASN A 17 29.76 -1.02 9.48
CA ASN A 17 28.75 -2.01 9.14
C ASN A 17 27.36 -1.71 9.71
N HIS A 18 27.15 -0.56 10.35
CA HIS A 18 25.81 -0.20 10.84
C HIS A 18 24.85 0.11 9.69
N SER A 19 23.55 -0.05 9.96
CA SER A 19 22.47 0.30 9.04
C SER A 19 21.26 0.80 9.82
N LEU A 20 20.44 1.67 9.22
CA LEU A 20 19.17 2.08 9.83
C LEU A 20 18.10 1.06 9.45
N GLU A 21 17.73 0.21 10.40
CA GLU A 21 16.68 -0.79 10.23
C GLU A 21 15.31 -0.18 10.56
N HIS A 22 14.33 -0.40 9.70
CA HIS A 22 12.93 -0.10 10.02
C HIS A 22 12.26 -1.37 10.55
N ILE A 23 11.63 -1.30 11.72
CA ILE A 23 10.99 -2.46 12.35
C ILE A 23 9.89 -2.99 11.44
N ILE A 24 8.96 -2.13 11.03
CA ILE A 24 8.07 -2.35 9.89
C ILE A 24 8.75 -1.75 8.66
N PRO A 25 8.90 -2.47 7.52
CA PRO A 25 9.60 -1.93 6.36
C PRO A 25 9.07 -0.56 5.92
N ASN A 26 9.99 0.36 5.59
CA ASN A 26 9.63 1.69 5.08
C ASN A 26 8.71 1.63 3.85
N ALA A 27 8.86 0.62 2.99
CA ALA A 27 7.99 0.42 1.83
C ALA A 27 6.51 0.19 2.21
N CYS A 28 6.25 -0.32 3.41
CA CYS A 28 4.93 -0.49 4.01
C CYS A 28 4.50 0.74 4.84
N GLY A 29 5.29 1.81 4.90
CA GLY A 29 5.02 3.04 5.67
C GLY A 29 5.52 3.02 7.11
N GLY A 30 6.40 2.08 7.50
CA GLY A 30 6.93 2.02 8.86
C GLY A 30 7.94 3.13 9.20
N ARG A 31 7.78 3.75 10.37
CA ARG A 31 8.65 4.85 10.88
C ARG A 31 9.53 4.48 12.08
N LEU A 32 9.22 3.39 12.78
CA LEU A 32 10.02 2.97 13.94
C LEU A 32 11.34 2.36 13.46
N THR A 33 12.46 2.96 13.85
CA THR A 33 13.79 2.58 13.38
C THR A 33 14.78 2.30 14.49
N SER A 34 15.83 1.54 14.17
CA SER A 34 16.95 1.30 15.07
C SER A 34 18.25 1.09 14.27
N ARG A 35 19.37 1.51 14.84
CA ARG A 35 20.72 1.21 14.30
C ARG A 35 21.36 0.00 14.98
N ASP A 36 20.70 -0.56 15.99
CA ASP A 36 21.27 -1.49 16.94
C ASP A 36 20.75 -2.93 16.79
N LEU A 37 19.94 -3.21 15.75
CA LEU A 37 19.34 -4.54 15.53
C LEU A 37 20.19 -5.42 14.61
N LEU A 38 20.49 -4.93 13.41
CA LEU A 38 21.12 -5.70 12.34
C LEU A 38 22.34 -4.97 11.78
N CYS A 39 23.38 -5.74 11.49
CA CYS A 39 24.46 -5.24 10.62
C CYS A 39 23.93 -5.04 9.19
N LYS A 40 24.60 -4.19 8.43
CA LYS A 40 24.27 -3.80 7.05
C LYS A 40 24.07 -5.00 6.13
N GLU A 41 24.87 -6.05 6.30
CA GLU A 41 24.78 -7.28 5.51
C GLU A 41 23.46 -8.01 5.75
N CYS A 42 23.14 -8.33 7.02
CA CYS A 42 21.88 -9.01 7.35
C CYS A 42 20.66 -8.16 7.01
N ASN A 43 20.68 -6.87 7.30
CA ASN A 43 19.63 -5.94 6.91
C ASN A 43 19.43 -5.98 5.38
N SER A 44 20.50 -5.83 4.60
CA SER A 44 20.39 -5.87 3.12
C SER A 44 19.86 -7.20 2.58
N THR A 45 20.26 -8.31 3.18
CA THR A 45 19.79 -9.65 2.78
C THR A 45 18.29 -9.82 3.05
N PHE A 46 17.84 -9.48 4.25
CA PHE A 46 16.42 -9.53 4.60
C PHE A 46 15.60 -8.52 3.79
N GLY A 47 16.15 -7.33 3.55
CA GLY A 47 15.55 -6.29 2.73
C GLY A 47 15.27 -6.73 1.29
N LYS A 48 16.25 -7.37 0.65
CA LYS A 48 16.15 -7.83 -0.75
C LYS A 48 15.22 -9.03 -0.94
N LYS A 49 15.06 -9.87 0.07
CA LYS A 49 14.25 -11.10 -0.01
C LYS A 49 12.89 -10.92 0.65
N TRP A 50 12.87 -10.80 1.97
CA TRP A 50 11.66 -10.87 2.78
C TRP A 50 10.89 -9.55 2.72
N ASP A 51 11.55 -8.43 3.01
CA ASP A 51 10.86 -7.13 3.03
C ASP A 51 10.37 -6.74 1.64
N ALA A 52 11.11 -7.10 0.59
CA ALA A 52 10.68 -6.91 -0.81
C ALA A 52 9.40 -7.69 -1.13
N ALA A 53 9.28 -8.94 -0.66
CA ALA A 53 8.07 -9.75 -0.83
C ALA A 53 6.88 -9.14 -0.08
N LEU A 54 7.08 -8.70 1.17
CA LEU A 54 6.03 -8.03 1.94
C LEU A 54 5.62 -6.68 1.33
N ALA A 55 6.59 -5.90 0.86
CA ALA A 55 6.33 -4.64 0.18
C ALA A 55 5.47 -4.85 -1.06
N LYS A 56 5.76 -5.88 -1.87
CA LYS A 56 4.94 -6.25 -3.03
C LYS A 56 3.51 -6.61 -2.62
N SER A 57 3.35 -7.39 -1.55
CA SER A 57 2.03 -7.83 -1.07
C SER A 57 1.16 -6.68 -0.53
N THR A 58 1.77 -5.59 -0.05
CA THR A 58 1.06 -4.45 0.53
C THR A 58 0.97 -3.24 -0.41
N ASN A 59 1.64 -3.26 -1.56
CA ASN A 59 1.80 -2.09 -2.44
C ASN A 59 0.48 -1.53 -2.97
N ALA A 60 -0.52 -2.38 -3.25
CA ALA A 60 -1.85 -1.92 -3.62
C ALA A 60 -2.52 -1.03 -2.55
N PHE A 61 -2.42 -1.43 -1.28
CA PHE A 61 -2.96 -0.65 -0.17
C PHE A 61 -2.14 0.61 0.10
N ALA A 62 -0.81 0.49 0.03
CA ALA A 62 0.11 1.63 0.12
C ALA A 62 -0.21 2.72 -0.92
N ASN A 63 -0.48 2.32 -2.18
CA ASN A 63 -0.83 3.22 -3.26
C ASN A 63 -2.21 3.87 -3.09
N LEU A 64 -3.21 3.06 -2.75
CA LEU A 64 -4.58 3.54 -2.51
C LEU A 64 -4.59 4.58 -1.40
N LEU A 65 -3.89 4.31 -0.30
CA LEU A 65 -3.78 5.19 0.86
C LEU A 65 -2.81 6.36 0.69
N MET A 66 -2.08 6.42 -0.43
CA MET A 66 -1.06 7.44 -0.70
C MET A 66 -0.04 7.58 0.45
N ILE A 67 0.39 6.45 1.02
CA ILE A 67 1.28 6.47 2.19
C ILE A 67 2.62 7.12 1.83
N THR A 68 3.17 7.89 2.78
CA THR A 68 4.49 8.49 2.63
C THR A 68 5.57 7.50 3.04
N ARG A 69 6.77 7.63 2.44
CA ARG A 69 7.95 6.82 2.78
C ARG A 69 9.07 7.76 3.25
N ASP A 70 9.94 7.29 4.14
CA ASP A 70 11.14 8.04 4.55
C ASP A 70 12.14 8.16 3.40
N ARG A 71 12.10 7.18 2.49
CA ARG A 71 12.94 7.10 1.29
C ARG A 71 12.19 6.42 0.15
N GLY A 72 12.44 6.90 -1.07
CA GLY A 72 11.86 6.36 -2.30
C GLY A 72 10.37 6.66 -2.45
N GLU A 73 9.84 6.41 -3.65
CA GLU A 73 8.42 6.56 -3.96
C GLU A 73 7.71 5.20 -3.95
N PRO A 74 6.40 5.14 -3.66
CA PRO A 74 5.63 3.92 -3.88
C PRO A 74 5.59 3.54 -5.36
N GLN A 75 5.63 2.24 -5.64
CA GLN A 75 5.68 1.73 -7.02
C GLN A 75 4.27 1.71 -7.59
N SER A 76 4.10 2.03 -8.87
CA SER A 76 2.78 1.94 -9.51
C SER A 76 2.23 0.51 -9.45
N GLU A 77 0.92 0.38 -9.21
CA GLU A 77 0.20 -0.88 -9.37
C GLU A 77 -0.28 -1.06 -10.81
N ILE A 78 -0.67 -2.27 -11.18
CA ILE A 78 -1.32 -2.54 -12.46
C ILE A 78 -2.80 -2.88 -12.24
N GLY A 79 -3.67 -2.09 -12.86
CA GLY A 79 -5.10 -2.35 -12.96
C GLY A 79 -5.48 -2.82 -14.36
N ILE A 80 -6.47 -3.70 -14.44
CA ILE A 80 -7.04 -4.15 -15.72
C ILE A 80 -8.45 -3.60 -15.87
N GLY A 81 -8.75 -2.91 -16.97
CA GLY A 81 -10.09 -2.41 -17.29
C GLY A 81 -11.12 -3.54 -17.29
N VAL A 82 -12.16 -3.43 -16.47
CA VAL A 82 -13.21 -4.47 -16.35
C VAL A 82 -13.98 -4.63 -17.67
N ARG A 83 -14.12 -3.56 -18.47
CA ARG A 83 -14.85 -3.57 -19.74
C ARG A 83 -13.92 -3.64 -20.96
N THR A 84 -12.74 -3.04 -20.88
CA THR A 84 -11.85 -2.86 -22.03
C THR A 84 -10.70 -3.86 -22.06
N GLU A 85 -10.43 -4.54 -20.93
CA GLU A 85 -9.24 -5.38 -20.72
C GLU A 85 -7.90 -4.65 -20.88
N GLU A 86 -7.94 -3.32 -21.00
CA GLU A 86 -6.75 -2.48 -21.09
C GLU A 86 -5.96 -2.52 -19.78
N ARG A 87 -4.64 -2.41 -19.90
CA ARG A 87 -3.75 -2.34 -18.74
C ARG A 87 -3.49 -0.89 -18.39
N PHE A 88 -3.65 -0.55 -17.11
CA PHE A 88 -3.38 0.76 -16.57
C PHE A 88 -2.33 0.69 -15.47
N ASN A 89 -1.34 1.58 -15.54
CA ASN A 89 -0.47 1.86 -14.41
C ASN A 89 -1.22 2.79 -13.45
N LEU A 90 -1.16 2.46 -12.16
CA LEU A 90 -1.80 3.16 -11.05
C LEU A 90 -0.73 3.76 -10.16
N PRO A 91 -0.14 4.90 -10.57
CA PRO A 91 0.84 5.59 -9.76
C PRO A 91 0.22 6.14 -8.46
N PRO A 92 0.99 6.18 -7.35
CA PRO A 92 0.46 6.58 -6.06
C PRO A 92 -0.04 8.02 -6.07
N GLY A 93 -1.33 8.19 -5.77
CA GLY A 93 -1.98 9.50 -5.76
C GLY A 93 -1.98 10.24 -7.09
N LYS A 94 -1.70 9.57 -8.20
CA LYS A 94 -1.75 10.15 -9.55
C LYS A 94 -2.85 9.47 -10.36
N PRO A 95 -3.39 10.12 -11.40
CA PRO A 95 -4.39 9.50 -12.26
C PRO A 95 -3.88 8.17 -12.86
N PRO A 96 -4.77 7.20 -13.11
CA PRO A 96 -4.44 6.04 -13.94
C PRO A 96 -3.90 6.48 -15.30
N VAL A 97 -2.89 5.79 -15.79
CA VAL A 97 -2.33 6.00 -17.14
C VAL A 97 -2.29 4.68 -17.88
N LEU A 98 -2.51 4.68 -19.20
CA LEU A 98 -2.43 3.46 -19.99
C LEU A 98 -1.01 2.87 -19.87
N SER A 99 -0.90 1.57 -19.61
CA SER A 99 0.41 0.90 -19.55
C SER A 99 1.06 0.79 -20.94
N TRP A 100 0.23 0.73 -21.98
CA TRP A 100 0.60 0.67 -23.38
C TRP A 100 -0.45 1.42 -24.21
N PRO A 101 -0.07 1.99 -25.37
CA PRO A 101 -1.03 2.62 -26.25
C PRO A 101 -2.04 1.61 -26.78
N THR A 102 -3.32 1.98 -26.78
CA THR A 102 -4.39 1.16 -27.37
C THR A 102 -4.40 1.42 -28.88
N ILE A 103 -4.44 0.36 -29.68
CA ILE A 103 -4.46 0.44 -31.13
C ILE A 103 -5.63 -0.39 -31.64
N LYS A 104 -6.51 0.21 -32.44
CA LYS A 104 -7.60 -0.48 -33.14
C LYS A 104 -7.44 -0.27 -34.64
N GLU A 105 -7.27 -1.37 -35.35
CA GLU A 105 -7.15 -1.38 -36.82
C GLU A 105 -8.50 -1.75 -37.44
N ASP A 106 -9.10 -0.86 -38.23
CA ASP A 106 -10.17 -1.21 -39.16
C ASP A 106 -9.58 -1.33 -40.57
N LEU A 107 -9.07 -2.52 -40.86
CA LEU A 107 -8.43 -2.85 -42.14
C LEU A 107 -9.39 -2.76 -43.33
N LYS A 108 -10.71 -2.77 -43.11
CA LYS A 108 -11.69 -2.62 -44.21
C LYS A 108 -11.85 -1.16 -44.63
N LYS A 109 -11.68 -0.23 -43.69
CA LYS A 109 -11.75 1.22 -43.94
C LYS A 109 -10.38 1.88 -44.13
N GLY A 110 -9.30 1.16 -43.81
CA GLY A 110 -7.96 1.73 -43.81
C GLY A 110 -7.75 2.72 -42.66
N GLU A 111 -8.50 2.55 -41.56
CA GLU A 111 -8.46 3.44 -40.40
C GLU A 111 -7.67 2.79 -39.26
N ILE A 112 -6.83 3.58 -38.58
CA ILE A 112 -6.10 3.16 -37.39
C ILE A 112 -6.40 4.17 -36.29
N GLU A 113 -7.04 3.72 -35.23
CA GLU A 113 -7.28 4.51 -34.03
C GLU A 113 -6.19 4.21 -33.00
N ILE A 114 -5.47 5.23 -32.55
CA ILE A 114 -4.39 5.11 -31.56
C ILE A 114 -4.70 5.99 -30.36
N HIS A 115 -4.74 5.39 -29.18
CA HIS A 115 -4.80 6.11 -27.91
C HIS A 115 -3.45 5.99 -27.21
N ALA A 116 -2.81 7.12 -26.92
CA ALA A 116 -1.49 7.19 -26.30
C ALA A 116 -1.48 8.22 -25.16
N ASN A 117 -0.61 8.04 -24.17
CA ASN A 117 -0.48 8.94 -23.02
C ASN A 117 0.28 10.23 -23.35
N SER A 118 0.96 10.30 -24.49
CA SER A 118 1.73 11.47 -24.92
C SER A 118 2.00 11.48 -26.42
N GLU A 119 2.24 12.66 -27.00
CA GLU A 119 2.70 12.80 -28.39
C GLU A 119 3.96 11.99 -28.68
N LYS A 120 4.88 11.90 -27.72
CA LYS A 120 6.11 11.11 -27.85
C LYS A 120 5.81 9.62 -28.01
N GLU A 121 4.82 9.11 -27.28
CA GLU A 121 4.37 7.72 -27.40
C GLU A 121 3.62 7.50 -28.72
N LEU A 122 2.70 8.40 -29.07
CA LEU A 122 1.97 8.37 -30.35
C LEU A 122 2.93 8.33 -31.54
N ARG A 123 3.93 9.21 -31.56
CA ARG A 123 4.95 9.27 -32.61
C ARG A 123 5.68 7.94 -32.76
N LYS A 124 6.09 7.32 -31.65
CA LYS A 124 6.75 6.00 -31.68
C LYS A 124 5.85 4.91 -32.27
N VAL A 125 4.56 4.92 -31.94
CA VAL A 125 3.60 3.98 -32.51
C VAL A 125 3.46 4.21 -34.01
N LEU A 126 3.26 5.44 -34.44
CA LEU A 126 3.14 5.81 -35.86
C LEU A 126 4.41 5.45 -36.65
N GLU A 127 5.60 5.70 -36.11
CA GLU A 127 6.88 5.30 -36.72
C GLU A 127 7.01 3.78 -36.87
N SER A 128 6.53 3.02 -35.89
CA SER A 128 6.48 1.56 -35.96
C SER A 128 5.51 1.10 -37.05
N TYR A 129 4.33 1.72 -37.13
CA TYR A 129 3.30 1.38 -38.11
C TYR A 129 3.67 1.78 -39.53
N LYS A 130 4.39 2.88 -39.72
CA LYS A 130 4.92 3.30 -41.02
C LYS A 130 5.78 2.23 -41.69
N ARG A 131 6.43 1.35 -40.91
CA ARG A 131 7.19 0.22 -41.46
C ARG A 131 6.30 -0.81 -42.16
N LYS A 132 5.06 -0.98 -41.69
CA LYS A 132 4.04 -1.89 -42.24
C LYS A 132 3.17 -1.19 -43.29
N TYR A 133 2.94 0.11 -43.13
CA TYR A 133 2.10 0.98 -43.97
C TYR A 133 2.87 2.26 -44.34
N PRO A 134 3.71 2.22 -45.40
CA PRO A 134 4.60 3.33 -45.78
C PRO A 134 3.88 4.67 -46.05
N GLU A 135 2.59 4.62 -46.39
CA GLU A 135 1.70 5.75 -46.61
C GLU A 135 1.39 6.58 -45.34
N ILE A 136 1.69 6.05 -44.15
CA ILE A 136 1.49 6.78 -42.90
C ILE A 136 2.44 7.97 -42.81
N ASP A 137 1.85 9.17 -42.75
CA ASP A 137 2.52 10.41 -42.40
C ASP A 137 2.47 10.63 -40.89
N VAL A 138 3.61 10.42 -40.23
CA VAL A 138 3.77 10.55 -38.78
C VAL A 138 3.48 11.97 -38.31
N GLU A 139 3.96 12.98 -39.01
CA GLU A 139 3.80 14.38 -38.60
C GLU A 139 2.35 14.81 -38.71
N LYS A 140 1.69 14.42 -39.81
CA LYS A 140 0.26 14.68 -39.99
C LYS A 140 -0.58 13.96 -38.93
N GLY A 141 -0.23 12.72 -38.58
CA GLY A 141 -0.90 11.95 -37.54
C GLY A 141 -0.76 12.59 -36.15
N VAL A 142 0.44 13.07 -35.80
CA VAL A 142 0.68 13.78 -34.52
C VAL A 142 -0.06 15.12 -34.50
N ALA A 143 0.00 15.89 -35.60
CA ALA A 143 -0.67 17.20 -35.68
C ALA A 143 -2.20 17.11 -35.65
N ALA A 144 -2.77 16.01 -36.14
CA ALA A 144 -4.21 15.74 -36.10
C ALA A 144 -4.68 15.18 -34.75
N ALA A 145 -3.77 14.87 -33.83
CA ALA A 145 -4.11 14.25 -32.54
C ALA A 145 -4.93 15.20 -31.65
N VAL A 146 -5.98 14.66 -31.05
CA VAL A 146 -6.83 15.41 -30.11
C VAL A 146 -6.35 15.15 -28.68
N HIS A 147 -5.91 16.20 -28.01
CA HIS A 147 -5.56 16.13 -26.59
C HIS A 147 -6.83 16.12 -25.74
N GLN A 148 -7.06 15.04 -25.00
CA GLN A 148 -8.20 14.89 -24.13
C GLN A 148 -7.76 14.78 -22.66
N LYS A 149 -8.51 15.41 -21.77
CA LYS A 149 -8.37 15.27 -20.32
C LYS A 149 -9.74 15.07 -19.71
N GLU A 150 -9.99 13.87 -19.23
CA GLU A 150 -11.26 13.47 -18.63
C GLU A 150 -11.06 12.73 -17.31
N TYR A 151 -12.13 12.61 -16.54
CA TYR A 151 -12.10 11.75 -15.37
C TYR A 151 -12.15 10.29 -15.80
N PHE A 152 -11.35 9.47 -15.13
CA PHE A 152 -11.25 8.05 -15.41
C PHE A 152 -12.60 7.35 -15.19
N ASN A 153 -13.24 6.89 -16.27
CA ASN A 153 -14.62 6.39 -16.26
C ASN A 153 -14.73 4.86 -16.31
N GLN A 154 -13.65 4.14 -15.99
CA GLN A 154 -13.62 2.68 -16.00
C GLN A 154 -13.47 2.11 -14.58
N ALA A 155 -13.99 0.90 -14.37
CA ALA A 155 -13.67 0.09 -13.20
C ALA A 155 -12.42 -0.75 -13.49
N LEU A 156 -11.56 -0.91 -12.49
CA LEU A 156 -10.33 -1.70 -12.60
C LEU A 156 -10.39 -2.94 -11.72
N ASN A 157 -9.91 -4.06 -12.26
CA ASN A 157 -9.54 -5.23 -11.50
C ASN A 157 -8.07 -5.12 -11.09
N LEU A 158 -7.81 -5.11 -9.78
CA LEU A 158 -6.48 -5.25 -9.22
C LEU A 158 -6.29 -6.67 -8.71
N LYS A 159 -5.17 -7.31 -9.06
CA LYS A 159 -4.79 -8.60 -8.49
C LYS A 159 -3.92 -8.36 -7.27
N ILE A 160 -4.49 -8.58 -6.09
CA ILE A 160 -3.80 -8.43 -4.82
C ILE A 160 -3.41 -9.82 -4.32
N HIS A 161 -2.12 -10.01 -4.06
CA HIS A 161 -1.60 -11.22 -3.42
C HIS A 161 -1.13 -10.87 -2.02
N ILE A 162 -1.54 -11.67 -1.03
CA ILE A 162 -1.24 -11.43 0.38
C ILE A 162 -0.59 -12.68 0.94
N GLY A 163 0.58 -12.51 1.56
CA GLY A 163 1.32 -13.61 2.18
C GLY A 163 2.32 -14.25 1.23
N GLY A 164 2.47 -15.57 1.36
CA GLY A 164 3.57 -16.34 0.78
C GLY A 164 4.75 -16.51 1.77
N PRO A 165 5.57 -17.58 1.63
CA PRO A 165 6.64 -17.90 2.59
C PRO A 165 7.59 -16.74 2.88
N GLU A 166 7.95 -15.96 1.86
CA GLU A 166 8.88 -14.83 1.99
C GLU A 166 8.26 -13.64 2.73
N ALA A 167 6.99 -13.33 2.47
CA ALA A 167 6.28 -12.28 3.19
C ALA A 167 6.05 -12.70 4.66
N MET A 168 5.77 -13.98 4.92
CA MET A 168 5.64 -14.52 6.27
C MET A 168 6.94 -14.40 7.06
N LYS A 169 8.11 -14.67 6.44
CA LYS A 169 9.43 -14.40 7.05
C LYS A 169 9.62 -12.92 7.39
N ALA A 170 9.13 -12.00 6.56
CA ALA A 170 9.17 -10.57 6.86
C ALA A 170 8.29 -10.21 8.07
N ILE A 171 7.10 -10.82 8.20
CA ILE A 171 6.23 -10.63 9.38
C ILE A 171 6.93 -11.14 10.66
N VAL A 172 7.56 -12.31 10.62
CA VAL A 172 8.33 -12.83 11.77
C VAL A 172 9.51 -11.90 12.08
N LYS A 173 10.20 -11.39 11.06
CA LYS A 173 11.27 -10.38 11.23
C LYS A 173 10.76 -9.12 11.92
N ILE A 174 9.58 -8.59 11.53
CA ILE A 174 8.97 -7.43 12.20
C ILE A 174 8.79 -7.72 13.70
N ALA A 175 8.23 -8.89 14.04
CA ALA A 175 8.01 -9.28 15.43
C ALA A 175 9.31 -9.44 16.22
N VAL A 176 10.34 -10.10 15.66
CA VAL A 176 11.66 -10.26 16.27
C VAL A 176 12.37 -8.91 16.45
N ASN A 177 12.33 -8.05 15.43
CA ASN A 177 12.86 -6.69 15.48
C ASN A 177 12.22 -5.90 16.62
N PHE A 178 10.89 -5.93 16.73
CA PHE A 178 10.17 -5.20 17.77
C PHE A 178 10.46 -5.74 19.18
N TYR A 179 10.54 -7.07 19.33
CA TYR A 179 10.91 -7.71 20.58
C TYR A 179 12.28 -7.25 21.09
N ILE A 180 13.31 -7.31 20.22
CA ILE A 180 14.67 -6.94 20.58
C ILE A 180 14.79 -5.43 20.79
N TYR A 181 14.12 -4.62 19.96
CA TYR A 181 14.04 -3.18 20.12
C TYR A 181 13.49 -2.78 21.49
N ALA A 182 12.48 -3.52 21.97
CA ALA A 182 11.91 -3.34 23.30
C ALA A 182 12.71 -4.02 24.43
N GLN A 183 14.02 -4.22 24.22
CA GLN A 183 14.97 -4.80 25.19
C GLN A 183 14.79 -6.31 25.45
N GLY A 184 14.04 -7.00 24.59
CA GLY A 184 13.97 -8.47 24.58
C GLY A 184 15.34 -9.11 24.36
N LYS A 185 15.58 -10.26 25.00
CA LYS A 185 16.87 -10.97 24.92
C LYS A 185 16.91 -11.85 23.69
N ARG A 186 17.92 -11.67 22.83
CA ARG A 186 18.16 -12.51 21.64
C ARG A 186 18.02 -14.00 21.92
N GLU A 187 18.48 -14.46 23.07
CA GLU A 187 18.51 -15.88 23.43
C GLU A 187 17.13 -16.51 23.55
N VAL A 188 16.09 -15.70 23.76
CA VAL A 188 14.69 -16.14 23.77
C VAL A 188 14.18 -16.43 22.35
N VAL A 189 14.68 -15.74 21.33
CA VAL A 189 14.18 -15.82 19.95
C VAL A 189 15.22 -16.37 18.95
N LYS A 190 16.43 -16.73 19.41
CA LYS A 190 17.53 -17.21 18.55
C LYS A 190 17.18 -18.48 17.75
N HIS A 191 16.25 -19.28 18.24
CA HIS A 191 15.78 -20.50 17.57
C HIS A 191 14.98 -20.19 16.29
N LEU A 192 14.53 -18.95 16.09
CA LEU A 192 13.85 -18.50 14.88
C LEU A 192 14.82 -18.08 13.77
N LEU A 193 16.12 -17.97 14.05
CA LEU A 193 17.10 -17.47 13.08
C LEU A 193 17.28 -18.40 11.87
N PRO A 194 17.30 -19.74 11.99
CA PRO A 194 17.30 -20.63 10.82
C PRO A 194 16.13 -20.35 9.87
N TYR A 195 14.92 -20.12 10.41
CA TYR A 195 13.76 -19.72 9.62
C TYR A 195 13.96 -18.37 8.91
N LEU A 196 14.46 -17.36 9.62
CA LEU A 196 14.73 -16.04 9.05
C LEU A 196 15.87 -16.05 8.02
N ASN A 197 16.83 -16.97 8.15
CA ASN A 197 17.90 -17.17 7.17
C ASN A 197 17.43 -18.00 5.96
N GLY A 198 16.24 -18.61 6.02
CA GLY A 198 15.70 -19.48 4.98
C GLY A 198 16.34 -20.87 4.97
N GLU A 199 16.90 -21.29 6.10
CA GLU A 199 17.50 -22.61 6.31
C GLU A 199 16.44 -23.64 6.71
N GLU A 200 15.36 -23.19 7.37
CA GLU A 200 14.25 -24.03 7.84
C GLU A 200 12.89 -23.37 7.55
N GLU A 201 11.84 -24.19 7.47
CA GLU A 201 10.45 -23.73 7.43
C GLU A 201 9.74 -24.08 8.74
N LEU A 202 9.02 -23.12 9.31
CA LEU A 202 8.34 -23.26 10.60
C LEU A 202 6.89 -22.78 10.49
N ASP A 203 5.95 -23.52 11.09
CA ASP A 203 4.55 -23.13 11.23
C ASP A 203 4.36 -22.23 12.46
N ILE A 204 4.93 -21.03 12.39
CA ILE A 204 4.97 -20.05 13.50
C ILE A 204 4.27 -18.73 13.18
N VAL A 205 3.71 -18.59 11.98
CA VAL A 205 3.06 -17.36 11.55
C VAL A 205 1.88 -17.66 10.63
N TRP A 206 0.76 -17.01 10.90
CA TRP A 206 -0.40 -17.08 10.02
C TRP A 206 -1.26 -15.82 10.10
N MET A 207 -2.11 -15.63 9.09
CA MET A 207 -3.09 -14.55 9.08
C MET A 207 -4.09 -14.74 10.22
N TYR A 208 -4.32 -13.69 10.99
CA TYR A 208 -5.21 -13.73 12.15
C TYR A 208 -6.03 -12.46 12.21
N HIS A 209 -7.28 -12.54 11.76
CA HIS A 209 -8.27 -11.47 11.81
C HIS A 209 -9.27 -11.78 12.93
N PRO A 210 -9.00 -11.31 14.17
CA PRO A 210 -9.90 -11.57 15.30
C PRO A 210 -11.25 -10.89 15.10
N GLU A 211 -12.29 -11.44 15.73
CA GLU A 211 -13.63 -10.85 15.75
C GLU A 211 -13.61 -9.47 16.43
N GLU A 212 -12.97 -9.40 17.60
CA GLU A 212 -12.68 -8.15 18.28
C GLU A 212 -11.32 -7.62 17.85
N ARG A 213 -11.27 -6.33 17.47
CA ARG A 213 -10.01 -5.72 17.06
C ARG A 213 -9.09 -5.54 18.25
N VAL A 214 -7.82 -5.94 18.08
CA VAL A 214 -6.74 -5.70 19.04
C VAL A 214 -6.54 -4.20 19.32
N TYR A 215 -6.82 -3.37 18.31
CA TYR A 215 -6.83 -1.92 18.42
C TYR A 215 -8.07 -1.35 17.70
N LYS A 216 -8.82 -0.49 18.39
CA LYS A 216 -10.02 0.17 17.86
C LYS A 216 -9.63 1.48 17.17
N ALA A 217 -9.37 1.38 15.87
CA ALA A 217 -9.00 2.53 15.03
C ALA A 217 -10.13 3.58 14.95
N GLU A 218 -9.78 4.86 15.03
CA GLU A 218 -10.70 5.97 14.76
C GLU A 218 -11.15 5.98 13.28
N GLU A 219 -12.20 6.71 12.92
CA GLU A 219 -12.84 6.60 11.59
C GLU A 219 -11.89 6.76 10.38
N ASN A 220 -10.92 7.67 10.47
CA ASN A 220 -9.96 7.96 9.39
C ASN A 220 -8.53 7.47 9.69
N GLU A 221 -8.35 6.73 10.78
CA GLU A 221 -7.05 6.20 11.18
C GLU A 221 -6.73 4.93 10.37
N VAL A 222 -5.48 4.78 9.94
CA VAL A 222 -5.00 3.54 9.29
C VAL A 222 -3.77 3.05 10.04
N PRO A 223 -3.98 2.29 11.14
CA PRO A 223 -2.90 1.87 11.99
C PRO A 223 -2.07 0.73 11.38
N HIS A 224 -0.76 0.81 11.61
CA HIS A 224 0.05 -0.36 11.91
C HIS A 224 -0.03 -0.65 13.41
N VAL A 225 -0.17 -1.92 13.79
CA VAL A 225 -0.22 -2.35 15.21
C VAL A 225 0.82 -3.44 15.43
N LEU A 226 1.69 -3.23 16.41
CA LEU A 226 2.55 -4.28 16.94
C LEU A 226 2.16 -4.50 18.40
N LYS A 227 1.97 -5.74 18.80
CA LYS A 227 1.73 -6.15 20.20
C LYS A 227 2.59 -7.37 20.47
N ILE A 228 3.32 -7.38 21.58
CA ILE A 228 4.05 -8.55 22.07
C ILE A 228 3.54 -8.87 23.46
N ILE A 229 3.24 -10.15 23.66
CA ILE A 229 2.85 -10.69 24.96
C ILE A 229 3.76 -11.86 25.27
N GLY A 230 4.41 -11.81 26.44
CA GLY A 230 5.18 -12.90 27.01
C GLY A 230 4.54 -13.32 28.31
N ASP A 231 3.94 -14.50 28.34
CA ASP A 231 3.29 -15.07 29.51
C ASP A 231 4.06 -16.32 29.97
N PRO A 232 4.85 -16.22 31.05
CA PRO A 232 5.58 -17.37 31.59
C PRO A 232 4.69 -18.42 32.26
N LYS A 233 3.44 -18.08 32.62
CA LYS A 233 2.49 -19.06 33.18
C LYS A 233 1.94 -19.98 32.09
N GLU A 234 1.57 -19.40 30.95
CA GLU A 234 1.21 -20.15 29.74
C GLU A 234 2.44 -20.74 29.04
N GLY A 235 3.63 -20.22 29.36
CA GLY A 235 4.91 -20.62 28.78
C GLY A 235 5.06 -20.16 27.33
N VAL A 236 4.49 -19.01 26.95
CA VAL A 236 4.45 -18.57 25.54
C VAL A 236 4.85 -17.10 25.38
N LEU A 237 5.61 -16.82 24.31
CA LEU A 237 5.87 -15.48 23.79
C LEU A 237 5.30 -15.42 22.38
N TYR A 238 4.50 -14.40 22.10
CA TYR A 238 3.87 -14.22 20.79
C TYR A 238 3.75 -12.75 20.43
N ALA A 239 3.51 -12.50 19.16
CA ALA A 239 3.25 -11.17 18.63
C ALA A 239 2.01 -11.14 17.75
N TYR A 240 1.30 -10.03 17.81
CA TYR A 240 0.32 -9.62 16.83
C TYR A 240 0.91 -8.50 15.98
N VAL A 241 0.86 -8.68 14.66
CA VAL A 241 1.35 -7.71 13.68
C VAL A 241 0.19 -7.35 12.76
N GLU A 242 -0.22 -6.09 12.77
CA GLU A 242 -1.21 -5.54 11.86
C GLU A 242 -0.57 -4.47 10.97
N LEU A 243 -0.83 -4.57 9.67
CA LEU A 243 -0.35 -3.66 8.65
C LEU A 243 -1.50 -3.00 7.90
N LEU A 244 -1.44 -1.67 7.80
CA LEU A 244 -2.35 -0.82 7.01
C LEU A 244 -3.83 -1.05 7.34
N ASP A 245 -4.17 -1.32 8.60
CA ASP A 245 -5.52 -1.69 9.08
C ASP A 245 -6.16 -2.91 8.38
N ALA A 246 -5.44 -3.59 7.49
CA ALA A 246 -5.98 -4.54 6.54
C ALA A 246 -5.51 -5.96 6.83
N TYR A 247 -4.21 -6.12 7.10
CA TYR A 247 -3.57 -7.42 7.22
C TYR A 247 -3.08 -7.61 8.63
N SER A 248 -3.65 -8.59 9.33
CA SER A 248 -3.21 -8.94 10.67
C SER A 248 -2.72 -10.37 10.73
N PHE A 249 -1.68 -10.58 11.52
CA PHE A 249 -0.94 -11.82 11.62
C PHE A 249 -0.68 -12.15 13.09
N MET A 250 -0.74 -13.45 13.40
CA MET A 250 -0.26 -14.00 14.66
C MET A 250 1.13 -14.61 14.43
N VAL A 251 2.06 -14.33 15.32
CA VAL A 251 3.43 -14.87 15.31
C VAL A 251 3.73 -15.54 16.64
N LEU A 252 4.05 -16.83 16.61
CA LEU A 252 4.60 -17.57 17.75
C LEU A 252 6.10 -17.31 17.82
N LEU A 253 6.56 -16.57 18.84
CA LEU A 253 7.96 -16.17 19.01
C LEU A 253 8.77 -17.16 19.88
N ASN A 254 8.14 -17.76 20.88
CA ASN A 254 8.74 -18.81 21.70
C ASN A 254 7.62 -19.63 22.38
N GLU A 255 7.65 -20.95 22.24
CA GLU A 255 6.65 -21.83 22.85
C GLU A 255 7.03 -22.37 24.23
N ASP A 256 8.24 -22.12 24.72
CA ASP A 256 8.74 -22.50 26.04
C ASP A 256 9.28 -21.28 26.78
N TYR A 257 8.49 -20.19 26.75
CA TYR A 257 8.88 -18.91 27.30
C TYR A 257 8.90 -18.95 28.82
N THR A 258 10.06 -18.67 29.41
CA THR A 258 10.31 -18.65 30.87
C THR A 258 10.82 -17.29 31.37
N GLY A 259 10.70 -16.25 30.52
CA GLY A 259 11.15 -14.90 30.85
C GLY A 259 10.17 -14.14 31.75
N GLU A 260 10.38 -12.82 31.84
CA GLU A 260 9.49 -11.93 32.58
C GLU A 260 8.14 -11.75 31.85
N VAL A 261 7.10 -11.34 32.57
CA VAL A 261 5.84 -10.95 31.93
C VAL A 261 6.11 -9.76 30.99
N ILE A 262 5.71 -9.91 29.72
CA ILE A 262 5.82 -8.84 28.73
C ILE A 262 4.41 -8.50 28.26
N ASP A 263 4.09 -7.21 28.26
CA ASP A 263 2.94 -6.66 27.58
C ASP A 263 3.35 -5.28 27.03
N ILE A 264 3.63 -5.23 25.73
CA ILE A 264 4.09 -4.01 25.05
C ILE A 264 3.40 -3.87 23.71
N ASP A 265 3.15 -2.62 23.31
CA ASP A 265 2.60 -2.32 22.01
C ASP A 265 3.23 -1.09 21.34
N TYR A 266 2.95 -0.97 20.05
CA TYR A 266 3.25 0.18 19.23
C TYR A 266 2.17 0.31 18.16
N VAL A 267 1.42 1.40 18.21
CA VAL A 267 0.43 1.74 17.19
C VAL A 267 0.91 2.98 16.44
N PHE A 268 0.90 2.92 15.12
CA PHE A 268 1.31 4.03 14.25
C PHE A 268 0.30 4.22 13.12
N ASP A 269 -0.34 5.38 13.09
CA ASP A 269 -1.24 5.75 12.01
C ASP A 269 -0.46 6.25 10.80
N VAL A 270 -0.56 5.56 9.66
CA VAL A 270 0.17 5.93 8.44
C VAL A 270 -0.37 7.20 7.78
N ILE A 271 -1.58 7.65 8.13
CA ILE A 271 -2.18 8.86 7.58
C ILE A 271 -1.74 10.09 8.39
N SER A 272 -2.04 10.13 9.70
CA SER A 272 -1.65 11.26 10.55
C SER A 272 -0.18 11.26 10.97
N GLN A 273 0.52 10.14 10.78
CA GLN A 273 1.90 9.90 11.24
C GLN A 273 2.08 10.04 12.76
N LYS A 274 1.02 9.76 13.53
CA LYS A 274 1.04 9.79 14.99
C LYS A 274 1.21 8.39 15.58
N THR A 275 1.88 8.31 16.72
CA THR A 275 2.10 7.07 17.46
C THR A 275 1.27 7.04 18.75
N LYS A 276 0.73 5.87 19.10
CA LYS A 276 0.08 5.56 20.38
C LYS A 276 0.75 4.33 21.01
N LYS A 277 0.71 4.26 22.34
CA LYS A 277 1.24 3.13 23.14
C LYS A 277 0.31 2.83 24.32
N ASN A 278 0.31 1.60 24.79
CA ASN A 278 -0.53 1.04 25.83
C ASN A 278 -2.03 1.24 25.54
N VAL A 279 -2.44 0.93 24.30
CA VAL A 279 -3.81 1.14 23.80
C VAL A 279 -4.42 -0.12 23.17
N THR A 280 -3.72 -1.25 23.25
CA THR A 280 -4.14 -2.51 22.63
C THR A 280 -4.60 -3.53 23.67
N GLU A 281 -5.60 -4.32 23.28
CA GLU A 281 -6.15 -5.40 24.10
C GLU A 281 -6.04 -6.73 23.33
N LEU A 282 -5.32 -7.69 23.91
CA LEU A 282 -5.18 -9.03 23.36
C LEU A 282 -4.84 -9.99 24.49
N SER A 283 -5.52 -11.14 24.52
CA SER A 283 -5.18 -12.25 25.42
C SER A 283 -5.51 -13.55 24.71
N LEU A 284 -4.50 -14.39 24.53
CA LEU A 284 -4.62 -15.70 23.90
C LEU A 284 -3.81 -16.72 24.70
N THR A 285 -4.38 -17.91 24.84
CA THR A 285 -3.70 -19.06 25.45
C THR A 285 -2.68 -19.66 24.48
N LYS A 286 -1.70 -20.41 25.01
CA LYS A 286 -0.72 -21.15 24.17
C LYS A 286 -1.42 -22.06 23.16
N LYS A 287 -2.53 -22.70 23.56
CA LYS A 287 -3.32 -23.59 22.71
C LYS A 287 -3.96 -22.85 21.54
N GLU A 288 -4.52 -21.66 21.76
CA GLU A 288 -5.14 -20.86 20.70
C GLU A 288 -4.11 -20.37 19.69
N ILE A 289 -2.94 -19.91 20.16
CA ILE A 289 -1.84 -19.47 19.29
C ILE A 289 -1.37 -20.63 18.41
N LYS A 290 -1.12 -21.81 19.00
CA LYS A 290 -0.76 -23.02 18.26
C LYS A 290 -1.80 -23.34 17.20
N ARG A 291 -3.08 -23.35 17.57
CA ARG A 291 -4.19 -23.58 16.63
C ARG A 291 -4.14 -22.61 15.45
N ILE A 292 -3.92 -21.31 15.69
CA ILE A 292 -3.87 -20.30 14.63
C ILE A 292 -2.74 -20.59 13.63
N VAL A 293 -1.53 -20.92 14.11
CA VAL A 293 -0.37 -21.10 13.24
C VAL A 293 -0.33 -22.47 12.55
N THR A 294 -0.95 -23.50 13.13
CA THR A 294 -0.97 -24.86 12.54
C THR A 294 -2.22 -25.13 11.70
N GLU A 295 -3.41 -24.85 12.21
CA GLU A 295 -4.68 -25.09 11.50
C GLU A 295 -5.01 -24.00 10.49
N LYS A 296 -4.33 -22.85 10.59
CA LYS A 296 -4.36 -21.78 9.60
C LYS A 296 -5.79 -21.29 9.29
N PRO A 297 -6.63 -20.99 10.30
CA PRO A 297 -7.98 -20.51 10.08
C PRO A 297 -7.97 -19.16 9.35
N PHE A 298 -9.01 -18.87 8.58
CA PHE A 298 -9.13 -17.60 7.87
C PHE A 298 -10.52 -17.00 8.04
N ASN A 299 -10.60 -15.84 8.69
CA ASN A 299 -11.85 -15.11 8.86
C ASN A 299 -12.10 -14.20 7.65
N GLN A 300 -12.75 -14.76 6.63
CA GLN A 300 -13.02 -14.04 5.38
C GLN A 300 -13.90 -12.79 5.59
N ASN A 301 -14.83 -12.82 6.55
CA ASN A 301 -15.72 -11.70 6.81
C ASN A 301 -14.95 -10.51 7.41
N GLN A 302 -14.09 -10.77 8.40
CA GLN A 302 -13.24 -9.74 8.98
C GLN A 302 -12.19 -9.21 8.00
N ALA A 303 -11.62 -10.08 7.16
CA ALA A 303 -10.72 -9.64 6.10
C ALA A 303 -11.45 -8.71 5.11
N LYS A 304 -12.66 -9.06 4.66
CA LYS A 304 -13.48 -8.24 3.76
C LYS A 304 -13.88 -6.90 4.39
N SER A 305 -14.29 -6.89 5.65
CA SER A 305 -14.69 -5.66 6.36
C SER A 305 -13.55 -4.65 6.44
N ARG A 306 -12.33 -5.12 6.73
CA ARG A 306 -11.12 -4.29 6.75
C ARG A 306 -10.78 -3.71 5.38
N VAL A 307 -10.83 -4.51 4.31
CA VAL A 307 -10.63 -4.02 2.94
C VAL A 307 -11.67 -2.96 2.55
N PHE A 308 -12.94 -3.19 2.94
CA PHE A 308 -14.00 -2.21 2.69
C PHE A 308 -13.75 -0.88 3.41
N ARG A 309 -13.34 -0.94 4.69
CA ARG A 309 -12.97 0.26 5.46
C ARG A 309 -11.83 1.03 4.80
N ILE A 310 -10.76 0.34 4.39
CA ILE A 310 -9.65 1.00 3.68
C ILE A 310 -10.10 1.65 2.38
N ARG A 311 -10.97 0.98 1.61
CA ARG A 311 -11.53 1.58 0.39
C ARG A 311 -12.28 2.88 0.69
N GLN A 312 -13.07 2.94 1.77
CA GLN A 312 -13.78 4.15 2.16
C GLN A 312 -12.81 5.28 2.52
N ILE A 313 -11.78 5.00 3.32
CA ILE A 313 -10.76 5.99 3.70
C ILE A 313 -9.99 6.47 2.47
N SER A 314 -9.54 5.54 1.62
CA SER A 314 -8.89 5.86 0.35
C SER A 314 -9.75 6.81 -0.49
N ASN A 315 -11.03 6.50 -0.69
CA ASN A 315 -11.91 7.37 -1.48
C ASN A 315 -11.96 8.80 -0.92
N ARG A 316 -12.06 8.97 0.41
CA ARG A 316 -12.04 10.29 1.06
C ARG A 316 -10.72 11.02 0.83
N LEU A 317 -9.59 10.32 0.92
CA LEU A 317 -8.27 10.91 0.69
C LEU A 317 -8.11 11.40 -0.76
N HIS A 318 -8.56 10.61 -1.73
CA HIS A 318 -8.53 10.99 -3.15
C HIS A 318 -9.51 12.12 -3.46
N ASP A 319 -10.71 12.10 -2.88
CA ASP A 319 -11.69 13.19 -2.97
C ASP A 319 -11.10 14.50 -2.44
N GLN A 320 -10.53 14.48 -1.23
CA GLN A 320 -9.92 15.67 -0.63
C GLN A 320 -8.79 16.21 -1.49
N ARG A 321 -7.93 15.33 -2.02
CA ARG A 321 -6.84 15.73 -2.92
C ARG A 321 -7.35 16.39 -4.19
N GLU A 322 -8.42 15.88 -4.78
CA GLU A 322 -8.99 16.45 -6.00
C GLU A 322 -9.68 17.79 -5.73
N LEU A 323 -10.39 17.92 -4.61
CA LEU A 323 -10.93 19.20 -4.16
C LEU A 323 -9.82 20.25 -3.95
N ASP A 324 -8.74 19.87 -3.26
CA ASP A 324 -7.54 20.70 -3.11
C ASP A 324 -6.97 21.13 -4.47
N ARG A 325 -6.93 20.23 -5.46
CA ARG A 325 -6.44 20.52 -6.81
C ARG A 325 -7.35 21.55 -7.51
N ILE A 326 -8.67 21.39 -7.40
CA ILE A 326 -9.65 22.31 -7.97
C ILE A 326 -9.46 23.71 -7.38
N ILE A 327 -9.38 23.82 -6.05
CA ILE A 327 -9.16 25.09 -5.35
C ILE A 327 -7.82 25.71 -5.74
N ARG A 328 -6.71 24.97 -5.68
CA ARG A 328 -5.38 25.48 -6.06
C ARG A 328 -5.34 25.97 -7.50
N LYS A 329 -6.02 25.28 -8.43
CA LYS A 329 -6.14 25.72 -9.82
C LYS A 329 -6.92 27.02 -9.91
N ALA A 330 -8.05 27.13 -9.21
CA ALA A 330 -8.88 28.32 -9.23
C ALA A 330 -8.17 29.54 -8.61
N VAL A 331 -7.42 29.37 -7.53
CA VAL A 331 -6.68 30.46 -6.87
C VAL A 331 -5.65 31.12 -7.79
N LYS A 332 -5.20 30.45 -8.86
CA LYS A 332 -4.26 31.04 -9.82
C LYS A 332 -4.77 32.29 -10.53
N VAL A 333 -6.09 32.49 -10.60
CA VAL A 333 -6.66 33.71 -11.19
C VAL A 333 -6.25 34.97 -10.42
N PHE A 334 -5.86 34.83 -9.15
CA PHE A 334 -5.37 35.93 -8.31
C PHE A 334 -3.86 36.21 -8.47
N GLU A 335 -3.09 35.38 -9.18
CA GLU A 335 -1.61 35.53 -9.29
C GLU A 335 -1.18 36.87 -9.93
N ASN A 336 -2.07 37.50 -10.71
CA ASN A 336 -1.81 38.77 -11.39
C ASN A 336 -2.44 39.99 -10.69
N GLU A 337 -3.15 39.80 -9.56
CA GLU A 337 -3.77 40.93 -8.84
C GLU A 337 -2.72 41.70 -8.03
N PRO A 338 -2.79 43.06 -7.99
CA PRO A 338 -1.88 43.88 -7.20
C PRO A 338 -1.99 43.56 -5.70
N SER A 339 -0.84 43.52 -5.01
CA SER A 339 -0.82 43.31 -3.56
C SER A 339 -1.37 44.54 -2.83
N GLY A 340 -2.28 44.32 -1.88
CA GLY A 340 -2.85 45.37 -1.03
C GLY A 340 -4.09 46.08 -1.61
N GLU A 341 -4.51 45.73 -2.83
CA GLU A 341 -5.73 46.25 -3.44
C GLU A 341 -6.92 45.28 -3.27
N PRO A 342 -8.17 45.78 -3.23
CA PRO A 342 -9.34 44.91 -3.27
C PRO A 342 -9.41 44.11 -4.57
N ILE A 343 -9.64 42.80 -4.45
CA ILE A 343 -9.82 41.90 -5.60
C ILE A 343 -10.96 42.39 -6.48
N SER A 344 -10.70 42.52 -7.79
CA SER A 344 -11.70 42.98 -8.74
C SER A 344 -12.88 42.00 -8.90
N GLU A 345 -14.07 42.52 -9.19
CA GLU A 345 -15.26 41.67 -9.36
C GLU A 345 -15.12 40.69 -10.54
N LYS A 346 -14.37 41.09 -11.56
CA LYS A 346 -14.03 40.21 -12.69
C LYS A 346 -13.26 38.98 -12.21
N VAL A 347 -12.20 39.16 -11.43
CA VAL A 347 -11.36 38.05 -10.95
C VAL A 347 -12.11 37.16 -9.95
N LYS A 348 -12.99 37.74 -9.11
CA LYS A 348 -13.90 36.94 -8.27
C LYS A 348 -14.81 36.05 -9.11
N ASN A 349 -15.43 36.59 -10.16
CA ASN A 349 -16.31 35.83 -11.04
C ASN A 349 -15.56 34.71 -11.76
N GLU A 350 -14.35 34.98 -12.25
CA GLU A 350 -13.47 33.96 -12.86
C GLU A 350 -13.14 32.83 -11.86
N PHE A 351 -12.84 33.17 -10.60
CA PHE A 351 -12.64 32.19 -9.54
C PHE A 351 -13.89 31.32 -9.33
N PHE A 352 -15.05 31.95 -9.14
CA PHE A 352 -16.31 31.23 -8.90
C PHE A 352 -16.72 30.33 -10.07
N GLU A 353 -16.59 30.81 -11.30
CA GLU A 353 -16.86 30.03 -12.49
C GLU A 353 -15.94 28.81 -12.59
N GLN A 354 -14.63 29.00 -12.37
CA GLN A 354 -13.64 27.93 -12.45
C GLN A 354 -13.87 26.85 -11.38
N VAL A 355 -14.17 27.24 -10.13
CA VAL A 355 -14.51 26.30 -9.05
C VAL A 355 -15.79 25.56 -9.39
N SER A 356 -16.84 26.28 -9.80
CA SER A 356 -18.16 25.69 -10.07
C SER A 356 -18.10 24.66 -11.19
N LEU A 357 -17.42 24.99 -12.29
CA LEU A 357 -17.28 24.10 -13.45
C LEU A 357 -16.50 22.82 -13.10
N ASP A 358 -15.35 22.95 -12.44
CA ASP A 358 -14.51 21.79 -12.12
C ASP A 358 -15.14 20.93 -11.01
N PHE A 359 -15.84 21.54 -10.04
CA PHE A 359 -16.63 20.82 -9.04
C PHE A 359 -17.80 20.06 -9.65
N ALA A 360 -18.56 20.67 -10.57
CA ALA A 360 -19.65 20.01 -11.28
C ALA A 360 -19.15 18.76 -12.05
N LYS A 361 -17.99 18.86 -12.71
CA LYS A 361 -17.36 17.72 -13.39
C LYS A 361 -16.98 16.60 -12.41
N LEU A 362 -16.44 16.93 -11.24
CA LEU A 362 -16.13 15.95 -10.20
C LEU A 362 -17.40 15.24 -9.72
N MET A 363 -18.47 15.99 -9.44
CA MET A 363 -19.74 15.43 -8.97
C MET A 363 -20.37 14.50 -10.00
N LEU A 364 -20.36 14.88 -11.27
CA LEU A 364 -20.84 14.03 -12.36
C LEU A 364 -20.02 12.73 -12.47
N HIS A 365 -18.68 12.82 -12.38
CA HIS A 365 -17.82 11.64 -12.37
C HIS A 365 -18.15 10.68 -11.21
N LYS A 366 -18.40 11.21 -10.00
CA LYS A 366 -18.75 10.39 -8.84
C LYS A 366 -20.09 9.69 -9.01
N GLN A 367 -21.10 10.38 -9.57
CA GLN A 367 -22.39 9.77 -9.89
C GLN A 367 -22.24 8.62 -10.89
N ASN A 368 -21.57 8.87 -12.01
CA ASN A 368 -21.34 7.87 -13.05
C ASN A 368 -20.56 6.65 -12.51
N SER A 369 -19.55 6.88 -11.66
CA SER A 369 -18.77 5.82 -11.04
C SER A 369 -19.62 4.94 -10.12
N ALA A 370 -20.54 5.53 -9.35
CA ALA A 370 -21.44 4.80 -8.48
C ALA A 370 -22.42 3.91 -9.28
N GLU A 371 -22.94 4.42 -10.40
CA GLU A 371 -23.79 3.65 -11.32
C GLU A 371 -23.03 2.49 -11.95
N LEU A 372 -21.83 2.73 -12.46
CA LEU A 372 -20.96 1.72 -13.04
C LEU A 372 -20.69 0.56 -12.06
N ILE A 373 -20.41 0.87 -10.79
CA ILE A 373 -20.19 -0.14 -9.76
C ILE A 373 -21.45 -0.98 -9.53
N LYS A 374 -22.64 -0.35 -9.47
CA LYS A 374 -23.91 -1.07 -9.31
C LYS A 374 -24.17 -2.02 -10.47
N GLU A 375 -23.89 -1.59 -11.70
CA GLU A 375 -24.03 -2.42 -12.90
C GLU A 375 -23.10 -3.64 -12.88
N ILE A 376 -21.84 -3.45 -12.48
CA ILE A 376 -20.85 -4.53 -12.39
C ILE A 376 -21.25 -5.54 -11.31
N SER A 377 -21.73 -5.08 -10.15
CA SER A 377 -22.18 -5.97 -9.08
C SER A 377 -23.37 -6.84 -9.51
N LYS A 378 -24.39 -6.24 -10.15
CA LYS A 378 -25.57 -6.99 -10.65
C LYS A 378 -25.20 -8.10 -11.64
N LYS A 379 -24.23 -7.85 -12.54
CA LYS A 379 -23.77 -8.86 -13.50
C LYS A 379 -23.05 -10.04 -12.84
N LYS A 380 -22.38 -9.82 -11.71
CA LYS A 380 -21.71 -10.91 -10.97
C LYS A 380 -22.73 -11.80 -10.26
N ASP A 381 -23.76 -11.23 -9.66
CA ASP A 381 -24.79 -11.99 -8.94
C ASP A 381 -25.72 -12.78 -9.88
N GLY A 382 -25.93 -12.29 -11.12
CA GLY A 382 -26.72 -13.00 -12.14
C GLY A 382 -26.03 -14.21 -12.78
N ASN A 383 -24.70 -14.31 -12.69
CA ASN A 383 -23.91 -15.45 -13.21
C ASN A 383 -23.64 -16.54 -12.16
N SER A 384 -24.14 -16.40 -10.93
CA SER A 384 -24.06 -17.42 -9.87
C SER A 384 -25.26 -18.36 -9.82
N THR A 385 -26.18 -18.29 -10.79
CA THR A 385 -27.37 -19.14 -10.92
C THR A 385 -27.48 -19.81 -12.29
N SER A 386 -26.39 -20.43 -12.76
CA SER A 386 -26.39 -21.32 -13.92
C SER A 386 -25.48 -22.52 -13.71
#